data_AF-A0A819WNN2-F1
#
_entry.id   AF-A0A819WNN2-F1
#
_cell.length_a   1.000
_cell.length_b   1.000
_cell.length_c   1.000
_cell.angle_alpha   90.00
_cell.angle_beta   90.00
_cell.angle_gamma   90.00
#
_symmetry.space_group_name_H-M   'P 1'
#
loop_
_entity.id
_entity.type
_entity.pdbx_description
1 polymer ?
#
loop_
_entity_poly.entity_id
_entity_poly.type
_entity_poly.pdbx_seq_one_letter_code
_entity_poly.pdbx_strand_id
1 'polypeptide(L)'
;MGSHQSSFIKPTLANISINAYNRDRRHRSYSKSITTCCSPSKIRRQCNKNLLDDDHKKFIIPKEFPVDQLYDIYMQKHALDDLAFSIEFQSIPDFEELPCTSATRAIVASKNRFLNILPIDTTRVILNLLNDDPSTDYINGNYISGYKCSNKFIATQGPKSDTCEDFWRMIWELKLKSIVMLTNIIEGVSRMVNVIIF
;
A
#
# COMPACT_ATOMS: atom_id res chain seq x y z
N MET A 1 59.30 10.65 11.52
CA MET A 1 58.15 10.89 12.41
C MET A 1 56.92 10.97 11.53
N GLY A 2 55.84 10.31 11.97
CA GLY A 2 54.83 9.69 11.11
C GLY A 2 53.94 10.63 10.31
N SER A 3 53.65 10.18 9.09
CA SER A 3 52.59 10.64 8.20
C SER A 3 51.22 10.10 8.63
N HIS A 4 50.24 10.96 8.87
CA HIS A 4 48.84 10.56 8.99
C HIS A 4 48.07 10.94 7.72
N GLN A 5 47.78 9.94 6.88
CA GLN A 5 46.70 9.98 5.90
C GLN A 5 45.44 9.44 6.57
N SER A 6 44.35 10.21 6.57
CA SER A 6 43.03 9.74 7.00
C SER A 6 42.40 8.91 5.89
N SER A 7 42.36 7.59 6.04
CA SER A 7 41.59 6.71 5.17
C SER A 7 40.11 6.76 5.54
N PHE A 8 39.30 7.36 4.67
CA PHE A 8 37.85 7.18 4.66
C PHE A 8 37.53 5.72 4.33
N ILE A 9 37.04 4.97 5.33
CA ILE A 9 36.56 3.60 5.15
C ILE A 9 35.22 3.68 4.41
N LYS A 10 35.22 3.36 3.11
CA LYS A 10 33.99 3.03 2.37
C LYS A 10 33.49 1.67 2.89
N PRO A 11 32.22 1.53 3.33
CA PRO A 11 31.69 0.21 3.65
C PRO A 11 31.47 -0.56 2.35
N THR A 12 32.26 -1.61 2.17
CA THR A 12 32.21 -2.50 1.01
C THR A 12 30.93 -3.34 1.07
N LEU A 13 30.00 -3.10 0.15
CA LEU A 13 28.76 -3.88 -0.08
C LEU A 13 29.05 -5.27 -0.70
N ALA A 14 30.06 -5.97 -0.22
CA ALA A 14 30.45 -7.27 -0.75
C ALA A 14 30.45 -8.31 0.38
N ASN A 15 29.26 -8.79 0.74
CA ASN A 15 29.09 -10.09 1.41
C ASN A 15 27.64 -10.61 1.42
N ILE A 16 26.76 -10.10 0.56
CA ILE A 16 25.52 -10.83 0.26
C ILE A 16 25.95 -12.01 -0.62
N SER A 17 25.90 -13.21 -0.07
CA SER A 17 26.22 -14.45 -0.78
C SER A 17 25.34 -14.57 -2.03
N ILE A 18 25.91 -14.21 -3.19
CA ILE A 18 25.37 -14.35 -4.55
C ILE A 18 24.80 -15.75 -4.80
N ASN A 19 25.28 -16.76 -4.06
CA ASN A 19 24.87 -18.15 -4.19
C ASN A 19 23.50 -18.48 -3.59
N ALA A 20 23.01 -17.72 -2.60
CA ALA A 20 21.70 -17.97 -1.99
C ALA A 20 20.56 -17.45 -2.89
N TYR A 21 20.70 -16.23 -3.43
CA TYR A 21 19.74 -15.63 -4.36
C TYR A 21 19.64 -16.42 -5.69
N ASN A 22 20.78 -16.86 -6.24
CA ASN A 22 20.81 -17.60 -7.51
C ASN A 22 20.36 -19.08 -7.42
N ARG A 23 20.30 -19.68 -6.22
CA ARG A 23 19.75 -21.05 -6.05
C ARG A 23 18.23 -21.08 -6.15
N ASP A 24 17.55 -20.03 -5.69
CA ASP A 24 16.08 -20.00 -5.63
C ASP A 24 15.45 -19.79 -7.03
N ARG A 25 16.18 -19.17 -7.97
CA ARG A 25 15.69 -18.91 -9.33
C ARG A 25 15.60 -20.15 -10.22
N ARG A 26 16.34 -21.23 -9.93
CA ARG A 26 16.37 -22.44 -10.80
C ARG A 26 15.14 -23.36 -10.66
N HIS A 27 14.26 -23.12 -9.68
CA HIS A 27 13.10 -23.98 -9.42
C HIS A 27 11.72 -23.39 -9.76
N ARG A 28 11.63 -22.13 -10.22
CA ARG A 28 10.34 -21.55 -10.66
C ARG A 28 10.12 -21.75 -12.17
N SER A 29 9.84 -22.99 -12.55
CA SER A 29 9.16 -23.27 -13.81
C SER A 29 7.71 -22.76 -13.73
N TYR A 30 7.32 -21.98 -14.72
CA TYR A 30 5.96 -21.45 -14.90
C TYR A 30 4.92 -22.58 -14.86
N SER A 31 3.99 -22.52 -13.89
CA SER A 31 2.77 -23.33 -13.85
C SER A 31 1.56 -22.40 -13.73
N LYS A 32 0.73 -22.40 -14.77
CA LYS A 32 -0.59 -21.75 -14.79
C LYS A 32 -1.56 -22.62 -13.99
N SER A 33 -2.23 -22.08 -12.97
CA SER A 33 -3.54 -22.54 -12.48
C SER A 33 -4.18 -21.51 -11.55
N ILE A 34 -5.50 -21.37 -11.71
CA ILE A 34 -6.40 -20.38 -11.10
C ILE A 34 -6.65 -20.70 -9.61
N THR A 35 -7.00 -19.65 -8.84
CA THR A 35 -8.02 -19.57 -7.75
C THR A 35 -7.52 -19.04 -6.39
N THR A 36 -8.29 -18.10 -5.84
CA THR A 36 -8.33 -17.56 -4.46
C THR A 36 -7.29 -16.51 -4.07
N CYS A 37 -7.47 -15.26 -4.53
CA CYS A 37 -6.77 -14.11 -3.99
C CYS A 37 -7.42 -13.65 -2.67
N CYS A 38 -6.78 -14.09 -1.61
CA CYS A 38 -6.90 -13.60 -0.26
C CYS A 38 -6.51 -12.12 -0.09
N SER A 39 -6.99 -11.46 0.98
CA SER A 39 -6.69 -10.07 1.38
C SER A 39 -5.20 -9.68 1.27
N PRO A 40 -4.84 -8.39 1.12
CA PRO A 40 -3.44 -7.94 0.98
C PRO A 40 -2.47 -8.49 2.03
N SER A 41 -2.96 -8.81 3.23
CA SER A 41 -2.23 -9.50 4.31
C SER A 41 -1.74 -10.92 3.98
N LYS A 42 -2.28 -11.57 2.95
CA LYS A 42 -1.94 -12.95 2.55
C LYS A 42 -1.03 -13.06 1.32
N ILE A 43 -0.75 -11.95 0.61
CA ILE A 43 0.30 -11.91 -0.43
C ILE A 43 1.71 -12.01 0.19
N ARG A 44 1.84 -11.70 1.49
CA ARG A 44 3.12 -11.71 2.22
C ARG A 44 3.72 -13.11 2.46
N ARG A 45 3.03 -14.21 2.09
CA ARG A 45 3.43 -15.58 2.43
C ARG A 45 3.88 -16.42 1.23
N GLN A 46 5.00 -16.06 0.59
CA GLN A 46 5.85 -17.09 -0.05
C GLN A 46 7.28 -16.62 -0.38
N CYS A 47 7.92 -15.84 0.51
CA CYS A 47 9.37 -15.73 0.53
C CYS A 47 9.86 -16.18 1.90
N ASN A 48 10.87 -17.05 1.88
CA ASN A 48 11.41 -17.78 3.03
C ASN A 48 11.69 -16.83 4.21
N LYS A 49 11.00 -16.99 5.33
CA LYS A 49 11.22 -16.21 6.57
C LYS A 49 12.60 -16.41 7.19
N ASN A 50 13.43 -17.30 6.63
CA ASN A 50 14.70 -17.76 7.21
C ASN A 50 15.94 -17.32 6.41
N LEU A 51 15.84 -16.29 5.56
CA LEU A 51 16.98 -15.82 4.73
C LEU A 51 17.65 -14.53 5.22
N LEU A 52 17.26 -13.99 6.37
CA LEU A 52 17.81 -12.75 6.90
C LEU A 52 18.28 -13.00 8.33
N ASP A 53 19.60 -13.18 8.50
CA ASP A 53 20.28 -13.11 9.79
C ASP A 53 19.90 -11.83 10.56
N ASP A 54 19.96 -11.87 11.90
CA ASP A 54 19.54 -10.80 12.80
C ASP A 54 20.19 -9.42 12.50
N ASP A 55 21.36 -9.38 11.86
CA ASP A 55 22.01 -8.14 11.41
C ASP A 55 21.26 -7.41 10.28
N HIS A 56 20.40 -8.11 9.52
CA HIS A 56 19.60 -7.52 8.44
C HIS A 56 18.30 -6.86 8.93
N LYS A 57 17.94 -7.04 10.22
CA LYS A 57 16.87 -6.24 10.88
C LYS A 57 17.24 -4.77 11.04
N LYS A 58 18.48 -4.39 10.71
CA LYS A 58 18.97 -3.02 10.73
C LYS A 58 18.58 -2.18 9.50
N PHE A 59 17.70 -2.67 8.63
CA PHE A 59 16.89 -1.82 7.76
C PHE A 59 15.78 -1.17 8.60
N ILE A 60 16.20 -0.30 9.53
CA ILE A 60 15.35 0.69 10.16
C ILE A 60 14.82 1.55 9.02
N ILE A 61 13.51 1.59 8.82
CA ILE A 61 12.84 2.48 7.86
C ILE A 61 13.42 3.89 8.11
N PRO A 62 14.28 4.42 7.22
CA PRO A 62 14.95 5.68 7.51
C PRO A 62 13.89 6.76 7.57
N LYS A 63 13.91 7.53 8.68
CA LYS A 63 12.85 8.50 8.97
C LYS A 63 12.70 9.52 7.85
N GLU A 64 13.81 9.95 7.25
CA GLU A 64 13.88 10.98 6.20
C GLU A 64 15.12 10.75 5.32
N PHE A 65 15.04 11.12 4.04
CA PHE A 65 16.18 11.13 3.12
C PHE A 65 16.49 12.57 2.68
N PRO A 66 17.73 13.07 2.87
CA PRO A 66 18.15 14.35 2.30
C PRO A 66 18.02 14.35 0.77
N VAL A 67 17.52 15.44 0.21
CA VAL A 67 17.24 15.54 -1.24
C VAL A 67 18.51 15.43 -2.08
N ASP A 68 19.63 15.98 -1.58
CA ASP A 68 20.95 15.91 -2.20
C ASP A 68 21.50 14.48 -2.30
N GLN A 69 21.04 13.57 -1.46
CA GLN A 69 21.50 12.17 -1.42
C GLN A 69 20.52 11.20 -2.10
N LEU A 70 19.34 11.67 -2.52
CA LEU A 70 18.25 10.82 -3.00
C LEU A 70 18.66 9.94 -4.18
N TYR A 71 19.43 10.49 -5.13
CA TYR A 71 19.89 9.76 -6.31
C TYR A 71 20.86 8.62 -5.95
N ASP A 72 21.85 8.90 -5.10
CA ASP A 72 22.83 7.89 -4.68
C ASP A 72 22.15 6.76 -3.90
N ILE A 73 21.20 7.10 -3.02
CA ILE A 73 20.41 6.13 -2.26
C ILE A 73 19.55 5.28 -3.19
N TYR A 74 18.89 5.89 -4.18
CA TYR A 74 18.10 5.17 -5.18
C TYR A 74 18.98 4.15 -5.94
N MET A 75 20.13 4.59 -6.47
CA MET A 75 21.04 3.73 -7.22
C MET A 75 21.56 2.57 -6.35
N GLN A 76 21.89 2.83 -5.10
CA GLN A 76 22.32 1.80 -4.14
C GLN A 76 21.22 0.78 -3.88
N LYS A 77 19.98 1.23 -3.66
CA LYS A 77 18.84 0.33 -3.40
C LYS A 77 18.45 -0.50 -4.62
N HIS A 78 18.65 0.04 -5.83
CA HIS A 78 18.34 -0.61 -7.10
C HIS A 78 19.39 -1.66 -7.53
N ALA A 79 20.66 -1.49 -7.14
CA ALA A 79 21.82 -2.23 -7.68
C ALA A 79 21.75 -3.77 -7.64
N LEU A 80 20.90 -4.35 -6.78
CA LEU A 80 20.75 -5.79 -6.60
C LEU A 80 19.32 -6.26 -6.94
N ASP A 81 18.84 -5.92 -8.14
CA ASP A 81 17.48 -6.28 -8.61
C ASP A 81 16.41 -5.87 -7.59
N ASP A 82 16.51 -4.63 -7.09
CA ASP A 82 15.61 -4.05 -6.08
C ASP A 82 15.51 -4.83 -4.75
N LEU A 83 16.52 -5.64 -4.41
CA LEU A 83 16.53 -6.40 -3.15
C LEU A 83 16.37 -5.50 -1.92
N ALA A 84 17.06 -4.35 -1.88
CA ALA A 84 16.98 -3.44 -0.74
C ALA A 84 15.59 -2.80 -0.62
N PHE A 85 14.97 -2.40 -1.75
CA PHE A 85 13.58 -1.93 -1.76
C PHE A 85 12.61 -3.02 -1.28
N SER A 86 12.84 -4.26 -1.70
CA SER A 86 12.00 -5.39 -1.30
C SER A 86 12.08 -5.64 0.21
N ILE A 87 13.28 -5.58 0.80
CA ILE A 87 13.49 -5.74 2.24
C ILE A 87 12.82 -4.59 3.01
N GLU A 88 13.01 -3.34 2.58
CA GLU A 88 12.40 -2.17 3.21
C GLU A 88 10.87 -2.19 3.12
N PHE A 89 10.31 -2.57 1.97
CA PHE A 89 8.87 -2.74 1.84
C PHE A 89 8.33 -3.84 2.76
N GLN A 90 9.06 -4.95 2.88
CA GLN A 90 8.68 -6.05 3.77
C GLN A 90 8.87 -5.70 5.25
N SER A 91 9.70 -4.71 5.60
CA SER A 91 9.90 -4.28 6.99
C SER A 91 8.85 -3.30 7.49
N ILE A 92 7.99 -2.78 6.60
CA ILE A 92 6.79 -2.02 7.00
C ILE A 92 6.00 -2.89 8.00
N PRO A 93 5.76 -2.38 9.22
CA PRO A 93 5.08 -3.17 10.25
C PRO A 93 3.68 -3.54 9.78
N ASP A 94 3.25 -4.76 10.11
CA ASP A 94 1.82 -5.05 10.02
C ASP A 94 1.11 -4.14 11.01
N PHE A 95 0.08 -3.45 10.55
CA PHE A 95 -0.79 -2.70 11.44
C PHE A 95 -1.64 -3.68 12.23
N GLU A 96 -1.99 -3.31 13.47
CA GLU A 96 -3.05 -3.99 14.20
C GLU A 96 -4.30 -4.02 13.32
N GLU A 97 -4.97 -5.18 13.23
CA GLU A 97 -6.17 -5.31 12.41
C GLU A 97 -7.25 -4.37 12.95
N LEU A 98 -7.38 -3.19 12.33
CA LEU A 98 -8.37 -2.21 12.73
C LEU A 98 -9.77 -2.68 12.32
N PRO A 99 -10.79 -2.40 13.14
CA PRO A 99 -12.14 -2.85 12.88
C PRO A 99 -12.71 -2.22 11.60
N CYS A 100 -13.44 -3.04 10.83
CA CYS A 100 -14.19 -2.65 9.63
C CYS A 100 -15.68 -3.00 9.78
N THR A 101 -16.21 -2.92 11.01
CA THR A 101 -17.54 -3.39 11.39
C THR A 101 -18.66 -2.71 10.61
N SER A 102 -18.51 -1.43 10.27
CA SER A 102 -19.50 -0.70 9.47
C SER A 102 -19.61 -1.29 8.06
N ALA A 103 -18.48 -1.67 7.48
CA ALA A 103 -18.38 -2.18 6.11
C ALA A 103 -18.81 -3.65 5.96
N THR A 104 -18.83 -4.41 7.05
CA THR A 104 -19.25 -5.83 7.07
C THR A 104 -20.74 -6.03 7.33
N ARG A 105 -21.50 -4.96 7.61
CA ARG A 105 -22.96 -5.01 7.76
C ARG A 105 -23.61 -5.51 6.47
N ALA A 106 -24.51 -6.49 6.58
CA ALA A 106 -25.20 -7.08 5.44
C ALA A 106 -25.92 -6.04 4.56
N ILE A 107 -26.48 -4.99 5.17
CA ILE A 107 -27.23 -3.94 4.47
C ILE A 107 -26.38 -3.08 3.52
N VAL A 108 -25.06 -2.99 3.75
CA VAL A 108 -24.14 -2.20 2.91
C VAL A 108 -23.16 -3.08 2.14
N ALA A 109 -23.21 -4.40 2.32
CA ALA A 109 -22.26 -5.33 1.71
C ALA A 109 -22.24 -5.22 0.17
N SER A 110 -23.40 -4.97 -0.45
CA SER A 110 -23.51 -4.73 -1.89
C SER A 110 -22.80 -3.46 -2.35
N LYS A 111 -22.61 -2.45 -1.48
CA LYS A 111 -21.94 -1.19 -1.81
C LYS A 111 -20.42 -1.36 -1.97
N ASN A 112 -19.85 -2.47 -1.53
CA ASN A 112 -18.43 -2.79 -1.70
C ASN A 112 -18.14 -3.40 -3.07
N ARG A 113 -17.14 -2.86 -3.78
CA ARG A 113 -16.67 -3.46 -5.04
C ARG A 113 -15.90 -4.75 -4.80
N PHE A 114 -15.12 -4.80 -3.72
CA PHE A 114 -14.32 -5.95 -3.33
C PHE A 114 -14.52 -6.22 -1.84
N LEU A 115 -14.97 -7.43 -1.49
CA LEU A 115 -15.25 -7.81 -0.09
C LEU A 115 -13.97 -7.92 0.77
N ASN A 116 -12.81 -8.00 0.14
CA ASN A 116 -11.51 -8.04 0.79
C ASN A 116 -10.83 -6.66 0.91
N ILE A 117 -11.48 -5.58 0.45
CA ILE A 117 -11.01 -4.20 0.55
C ILE A 117 -12.12 -3.36 1.18
N LEU A 118 -12.07 -3.24 2.50
CA LEU A 118 -13.10 -2.57 3.30
C LEU A 118 -12.50 -1.33 3.98
N PRO A 119 -13.30 -0.26 4.15
CA PRO A 119 -12.85 0.91 4.85
C PRO A 119 -12.76 0.64 6.36
N ILE A 120 -11.72 1.19 6.98
CA ILE A 120 -11.49 1.09 8.41
C ILE A 120 -12.45 2.04 9.15
N ASP A 121 -13.07 1.58 10.24
CA ASP A 121 -14.11 2.34 10.97
C ASP A 121 -13.61 3.69 11.48
N THR A 122 -12.36 3.78 11.95
CA THR A 122 -11.81 4.98 12.61
C THR A 122 -11.58 6.16 11.66
N THR A 123 -11.38 5.89 10.37
CA THR A 123 -11.06 6.93 9.37
C THR A 123 -12.04 6.94 8.20
N ARG A 124 -13.12 6.16 8.25
CA ARG A 124 -14.08 6.08 7.14
C ARG A 124 -14.76 7.42 6.91
N VAL A 125 -15.14 7.64 5.65
CA VAL A 125 -16.08 8.71 5.33
C VAL A 125 -17.47 8.31 5.81
N ILE A 126 -18.14 9.24 6.51
CA ILE A 126 -19.51 9.09 7.00
C ILE A 126 -20.35 10.15 6.29
N LEU A 127 -21.36 9.72 5.55
CA LEU A 127 -22.32 10.61 4.89
C LEU A 127 -23.49 10.92 5.82
N ASN A 128 -24.19 12.02 5.57
CA ASN A 128 -25.43 12.30 6.28
C ASN A 128 -26.48 11.23 5.99
N LEU A 129 -27.26 10.85 7.01
CA LEU A 129 -28.37 9.90 6.85
C LEU A 129 -29.47 10.53 6.00
N LEU A 130 -30.02 9.74 5.08
CA LEU A 130 -31.21 10.10 4.31
C LEU A 130 -32.41 9.33 4.87
N ASN A 131 -33.48 10.04 5.23
CA ASN A 131 -34.73 9.44 5.75
C ASN A 131 -34.50 8.44 6.90
N ASP A 132 -33.51 8.71 7.76
CA ASP A 132 -33.09 7.83 8.86
C ASP A 132 -32.69 6.40 8.43
N ASP A 133 -32.39 6.17 7.14
CA ASP A 133 -31.94 4.87 6.64
C ASP A 133 -30.46 4.64 6.99
N PRO A 134 -30.15 3.66 7.86
CA PRO A 134 -28.80 3.42 8.36
C PRO A 134 -27.86 2.82 7.30
N SER A 135 -28.33 2.51 6.09
CA SER A 135 -27.49 2.11 4.95
C SER A 135 -26.91 3.30 4.18
N THR A 136 -27.47 4.50 4.39
CA THR A 136 -27.14 5.71 3.63
C THR A 136 -25.97 6.50 4.20
N ASP A 137 -25.52 6.21 5.41
CA ASP A 137 -24.30 6.84 5.96
C ASP A 137 -23.00 6.27 5.35
N TYR A 138 -23.12 5.18 4.60
CA TYR A 138 -22.00 4.37 4.17
C TYR A 138 -21.55 4.67 2.74
N ILE A 139 -20.24 4.91 2.61
CA ILE A 139 -19.50 4.82 1.36
C ILE A 139 -18.15 4.14 1.64
N ASN A 140 -17.66 3.34 0.69
CA ASN A 140 -16.34 2.70 0.82
C ASN A 140 -15.24 3.71 0.51
N GLY A 141 -14.79 4.42 1.54
CA GLY A 141 -13.66 5.35 1.46
C GLY A 141 -13.15 5.77 2.84
N ASN A 142 -11.87 6.12 2.92
CA ASN A 142 -11.20 6.58 4.12
C ASN A 142 -10.49 7.91 3.90
N TYR A 143 -10.45 8.74 4.94
CA TYR A 143 -9.58 9.91 4.99
C TYR A 143 -8.12 9.47 5.10
N ILE A 144 -7.25 10.11 4.32
CA ILE A 144 -5.80 9.93 4.34
C ILE A 144 -5.15 11.28 4.69
N SER A 145 -4.21 11.23 5.63
CA SER A 145 -3.42 12.41 5.98
C SER A 145 -2.32 12.65 4.96
N GLY A 146 -2.16 13.91 4.54
CA GLY A 146 -1.05 14.36 3.72
C GLY A 146 0.11 14.88 4.57
N TYR A 147 1.14 15.40 3.91
CA TYR A 147 2.27 16.02 4.60
C TYR A 147 1.81 17.23 5.42
N LYS A 148 1.94 17.14 6.75
CA LYS A 148 1.53 18.18 7.72
C LYS A 148 0.05 18.60 7.66
N CYS A 149 -0.80 17.80 7.03
CA CYS A 149 -2.22 18.10 6.91
C CYS A 149 -3.02 16.82 7.14
N SER A 150 -3.73 16.73 8.27
CA SER A 150 -4.61 15.61 8.56
C SER A 150 -5.80 15.59 7.62
N ASN A 151 -6.27 14.39 7.28
CA ASN A 151 -7.47 14.16 6.44
C ASN A 151 -7.46 14.97 5.12
N LYS A 152 -6.28 15.12 4.52
CA LYS A 152 -6.08 15.94 3.33
C LYS A 152 -6.71 15.32 2.09
N PHE A 153 -6.77 14.00 2.04
CA PHE A 153 -7.27 13.25 0.88
C PHE A 153 -8.36 12.29 1.32
N ILE A 154 -9.17 11.85 0.36
CA ILE A 154 -10.03 10.68 0.51
C ILE A 154 -9.58 9.64 -0.51
N ALA A 155 -9.22 8.45 -0.04
CA ALA A 155 -9.09 7.28 -0.90
C ALA A 155 -10.39 6.51 -0.87
N THR A 156 -10.97 6.28 -2.04
CA THR A 156 -12.24 5.56 -2.19
C THR A 156 -12.18 4.58 -3.35
N GLN A 157 -13.00 3.54 -3.27
CA GLN A 157 -13.20 2.65 -4.40
C GLN A 157 -13.83 3.41 -5.58
N GLY A 158 -13.66 2.85 -6.76
CA GLY A 158 -14.40 3.26 -7.94
C GLY A 158 -15.90 3.09 -7.75
N PRO A 159 -16.72 4.14 -7.97
CA PRO A 159 -18.16 4.04 -7.81
C PRO A 159 -18.70 2.92 -8.70
N LYS A 160 -19.58 2.11 -8.13
CA LYS A 160 -20.34 1.10 -8.84
C LYS A 160 -21.59 1.77 -9.40
N SER A 161 -22.31 1.08 -10.30
CA SER A 161 -23.57 1.60 -10.85
C SER A 161 -24.59 1.93 -9.76
N ASP A 162 -24.61 1.17 -8.67
CA ASP A 162 -25.48 1.32 -7.51
C ASP A 162 -24.91 2.23 -6.41
N THR A 163 -23.70 2.79 -6.58
CA THR A 163 -23.08 3.72 -5.61
C THR A 163 -22.63 5.05 -6.25
N CYS A 164 -22.98 5.29 -7.52
CA CYS A 164 -22.70 6.56 -8.20
C CYS A 164 -23.35 7.76 -7.47
N GLU A 165 -24.59 7.61 -7.01
CA GLU A 165 -25.29 8.67 -6.27
C GLU A 165 -24.62 8.97 -4.93
N ASP A 166 -24.28 7.93 -4.17
CA ASP A 166 -23.52 8.06 -2.91
C ASP A 166 -22.16 8.75 -3.13
N PHE A 167 -21.47 8.45 -4.23
CA PHE A 167 -20.20 9.08 -4.59
C PHE A 167 -20.33 10.57 -4.88
N TRP A 168 -21.31 10.98 -5.69
CA TRP A 168 -21.55 12.40 -5.96
C TRP A 168 -22.05 13.14 -4.72
N ARG A 169 -22.86 12.47 -3.90
CA ARG A 169 -23.30 13.00 -2.60
C ARG A 169 -22.13 13.24 -1.66
N MET A 170 -21.17 12.31 -1.57
CA MET A 170 -19.92 12.52 -0.83
C MET A 170 -19.20 13.79 -1.29
N ILE A 171 -19.04 13.97 -2.60
CA ILE A 171 -18.37 15.16 -3.17
C ILE A 171 -19.11 16.44 -2.79
N TRP A 172 -20.44 16.42 -2.88
CA TRP A 172 -21.28 17.56 -2.55
C TRP A 172 -21.22 17.91 -1.06
N GLU A 173 -21.46 16.93 -0.17
CA GLU A 173 -21.49 17.12 1.28
C GLU A 173 -20.13 17.59 1.83
N LEU A 174 -19.04 17.02 1.33
CA LEU A 174 -17.67 17.36 1.75
C LEU A 174 -17.06 18.54 0.98
N LYS A 175 -17.82 19.13 0.03
CA LYS A 175 -17.40 20.28 -0.79
C LYS A 175 -16.09 20.05 -1.54
N LEU A 176 -15.83 18.82 -1.97
CA LEU A 176 -14.62 18.41 -2.68
C LEU A 176 -14.52 19.15 -4.02
N LYS A 177 -13.29 19.45 -4.44
CA LYS A 177 -13.03 20.31 -5.60
C LYS A 177 -12.35 19.59 -6.75
N SER A 178 -11.58 18.55 -6.46
CA SER A 178 -10.84 17.84 -7.49
C SER A 178 -10.92 16.33 -7.30
N ILE A 179 -11.21 15.63 -8.39
CA ILE A 179 -11.25 14.17 -8.43
C ILE A 179 -10.06 13.71 -9.27
N VAL A 180 -9.24 12.81 -8.72
CA VAL A 180 -8.12 12.19 -9.42
C VAL A 180 -8.40 10.70 -9.56
N MET A 181 -8.63 10.27 -10.81
CA MET A 181 -8.84 8.87 -11.17
C MET A 181 -7.52 8.28 -11.63
N LEU A 182 -7.05 7.23 -10.95
CA LEU A 182 -5.72 6.63 -11.19
C LEU A 182 -5.72 5.46 -12.18
N THR A 183 -6.86 5.11 -12.75
CA THR A 183 -7.01 3.93 -13.62
C THR A 183 -7.81 4.29 -14.86
N ASN A 184 -7.76 3.39 -15.85
CA ASN A 184 -8.70 3.43 -16.95
C ASN A 184 -10.06 2.87 -16.54
N ILE A 185 -11.11 3.20 -17.29
CA ILE A 185 -12.47 2.69 -17.04
C ILE A 185 -12.53 1.16 -17.18
N ILE A 186 -11.69 0.59 -18.05
CA ILE A 186 -11.62 -0.84 -18.34
C ILE A 186 -10.15 -1.26 -18.35
N GLU A 187 -9.80 -2.26 -17.55
CA GLU A 187 -8.50 -2.93 -17.55
C GLU A 187 -8.73 -4.43 -17.83
N GLY A 188 -8.47 -4.84 -19.07
CA GLY A 188 -8.84 -6.18 -19.56
C GLY A 188 -10.37 -6.35 -19.63
N VAL A 189 -10.93 -7.23 -18.79
CA VAL A 189 -12.38 -7.49 -18.71
C VAL A 189 -13.03 -6.79 -17.51
N SER A 190 -12.24 -6.25 -16.58
CA SER A 190 -12.74 -5.65 -15.34
C SER A 190 -12.72 -4.13 -15.43
N ARG A 191 -13.79 -3.50 -14.94
CA ARG A 191 -13.80 -2.05 -14.71
C ARG A 191 -13.14 -1.78 -13.36
N MET A 192 -11.91 -1.28 -13.38
CA MET A 192 -11.15 -0.92 -12.19
C MET A 192 -11.20 0.58 -12.01
N VAL A 193 -11.48 1.05 -10.80
CA VAL A 193 -11.26 2.45 -10.47
C VAL A 193 -10.77 2.61 -9.05
N ASN A 194 -9.61 3.23 -8.90
CA ASN A 194 -9.14 3.79 -7.64
C ASN A 194 -9.19 5.31 -7.80
N VAL A 195 -9.86 5.98 -6.86
CA VAL A 195 -10.08 7.42 -6.93
C VAL A 195 -9.50 8.06 -5.67
N ILE A 196 -8.66 9.08 -5.86
CA ILE A 196 -8.18 9.98 -4.81
C ILE A 196 -8.87 11.33 -5.02
N ILE A 197 -9.47 11.88 -3.98
CA ILE A 197 -10.23 13.14 -4.07
C ILE A 197 -9.61 14.20 -3.15
N PHE A 198 -9.58 15.46 -3.63
CA PHE A 198 -9.08 16.67 -2.97
C PHE A 198 -10.20 17.69 -2.75
#